data_AF-A0A7J4LKW2-F1
#
_entry.id   AF-A0A7J4LKW2-F1
#
_cell.length_a   1.000
_cell.length_b   1.000
_cell.length_c   1.000
_cell.angle_alpha   90.00
_cell.angle_beta   90.00
_cell.angle_gamma   90.00
#
_symmetry.space_group_name_H-M   'P 1'
#
loop_
_entity.id
_entity.type
_entity.pdbx_description
1 polymer ?
#
loop_
_entity_poly.entity_id
_entity_poly.type
_entity_poly.pdbx_seq_one_letter_code
_entity_poly.pdbx_strand_id
1 'polypeptide(L)'
;MPEEWQVTELENNLIRVSYSHKGSGLQPKSFTLRKILIFDDDFITGIAMYLGDGKLSRDLNHLDFCSIDKDMILFMINFFERYFHLDRNTFSNSLYYRKETENMLNDWSDYLNIYPLKINVYHSDRNNHESFSFQIGGKILRILSGKIVLQVLLLDFLQNENLRRAFLRGIFAAEGTIAINKKTNYIVYMEFFLHYDENHLANKIQEALRYEGIKYILQKYPKRNCQGIRLTHWSNYYKCWKIGLFDLNERKRQKFFEKMKKTRFSCRIIPQLKAKILDTNLSQRQLAFKLGVTPSIITHLKNRDMFVNIEYLIKISTVIGISLSKIKQNITEFRVNDVTTIDDKEFIDFAFEVKSNC
;
A
#
# COMPACT_ATOMS: atom_id res chain seq x y z
N MET A 1 -0.50 -27.04 25.11
CA MET A 1 -0.10 -27.73 23.86
C MET A 1 -1.03 -28.93 23.70
N PRO A 2 -1.52 -29.28 22.50
CA PRO A 2 -2.25 -30.52 22.32
C PRO A 2 -1.41 -31.73 22.77
N GLU A 3 -2.01 -32.73 23.40
CA GLU A 3 -1.30 -33.92 23.93
C GLU A 3 -0.64 -34.76 22.82
N GLU A 4 -1.20 -34.69 21.61
CA GLU A 4 -0.71 -35.38 20.42
C GLU A 4 0.57 -34.77 19.83
N TRP A 5 1.08 -33.67 20.39
CA TRP A 5 2.23 -32.95 19.84
C TRP A 5 3.46 -33.13 20.72
N GLN A 6 4.61 -33.33 20.07
CA GLN A 6 5.91 -33.35 20.68
C GLN A 6 6.70 -32.12 20.22
N VAL A 7 7.33 -31.43 21.16
CA VAL A 7 8.22 -30.30 20.91
C VAL A 7 9.63 -30.72 21.31
N THR A 8 10.56 -30.64 20.37
CA THR A 8 11.99 -30.87 20.60
C THR A 8 12.70 -29.53 20.46
N GLU A 9 13.42 -29.10 21.50
CA GLU A 9 14.28 -27.92 21.38
C GLU A 9 15.47 -28.24 20.48
N LEU A 10 15.79 -27.29 19.60
CA LEU A 10 16.95 -27.34 18.72
C LEU A 10 17.86 -26.15 19.06
N GLU A 11 19.08 -26.18 18.54
CA GLU A 11 20.00 -25.05 18.64
C GLU A 11 19.44 -23.79 17.96
N ASN A 12 20.04 -22.63 18.26
CA ASN A 12 19.75 -21.34 17.62
C ASN A 12 18.30 -20.85 17.78
N ASN A 13 17.70 -21.08 18.95
CA ASN A 13 16.34 -20.61 19.28
C ASN A 13 15.25 -21.20 18.36
N LEU A 14 15.45 -22.44 17.93
CA LEU A 14 14.51 -23.19 17.09
C LEU A 14 13.84 -24.30 17.91
N ILE A 15 12.62 -24.64 17.53
CA ILE A 15 11.88 -25.79 18.04
C ILE A 15 11.39 -26.62 16.87
N ARG A 16 11.47 -27.94 17.00
CA ARG A 16 10.78 -28.87 16.10
C ARG A 16 9.46 -29.29 16.74
N VAL A 17 8.36 -29.05 16.03
CA VAL A 17 7.02 -29.51 16.42
C VAL A 17 6.60 -30.65 15.51
N SER A 18 6.31 -31.80 16.09
CA SER A 18 5.87 -33.02 15.41
C SER A 18 4.73 -33.69 16.16
N TYR A 19 4.10 -34.70 15.57
CA TYR A 19 3.11 -35.53 16.27
C TYR A 19 3.83 -36.61 17.11
N SER A 20 3.32 -36.88 18.31
CA SER A 20 3.89 -37.84 19.27
C SER A 20 3.73 -39.29 18.82
N HIS A 21 2.65 -39.61 18.11
CA HIS A 21 2.38 -40.95 17.60
C HIS A 21 2.63 -41.05 16.09
N LYS A 22 3.53 -41.96 15.72
CA LYS A 22 3.72 -42.41 14.34
C LYS A 22 2.57 -43.34 13.95
N GLY A 23 1.43 -42.79 13.52
CA GLY A 23 0.36 -43.59 12.95
C GLY A 23 0.80 -44.35 11.69
N SER A 24 0.07 -45.41 11.31
CA SER A 24 0.30 -46.27 10.14
C SER A 24 -0.13 -45.62 8.81
N GLY A 25 0.28 -44.37 8.55
CA GLY A 25 -0.04 -43.61 7.33
C GLY A 25 0.95 -42.47 7.05
N LEU A 26 0.59 -41.56 6.13
CA LEU A 26 1.34 -40.33 5.83
C LEU A 26 1.42 -39.48 7.10
N GLN A 27 2.59 -39.47 7.75
CA GLN A 27 2.79 -38.69 8.96
C GLN A 27 2.58 -37.21 8.66
N PRO A 28 1.81 -36.48 9.49
CA PRO A 28 1.66 -35.06 9.27
C PRO A 28 3.04 -34.38 9.32
N LYS A 29 3.26 -33.47 8.38
CA LYS A 29 4.53 -32.75 8.22
C LYS A 29 4.95 -32.10 9.54
N SER A 30 6.16 -32.41 10.01
CA SER A 30 6.80 -31.70 11.13
C SER A 30 7.29 -30.32 10.68
N PHE A 31 7.34 -29.38 11.62
CA PHE A 31 7.84 -28.03 11.35
C PHE A 31 8.97 -27.67 12.30
N THR A 32 10.04 -27.08 11.75
CA THR A 32 11.05 -26.38 12.53
C THR A 32 10.68 -24.91 12.53
N LEU A 33 10.40 -24.35 13.70
CA LEU A 33 9.90 -23.00 13.90
C LEU A 33 10.82 -22.24 14.86
N ARG A 34 10.76 -20.91 14.84
CA ARG A 34 11.39 -20.11 15.89
C ARG A 34 10.65 -20.28 17.21
N LYS A 35 11.40 -20.42 18.30
CA LYS A 35 10.86 -20.47 19.67
C LYS A 35 10.29 -19.11 20.09
N ILE A 36 10.90 -18.02 19.62
CA ILE A 36 10.50 -16.64 19.91
C ILE A 36 10.19 -15.92 18.59
N LEU A 37 9.02 -15.28 18.53
CA LEU A 37 8.63 -14.39 17.45
C LEU A 37 8.79 -12.95 17.92
N ILE A 38 9.45 -12.11 17.11
CA ILE A 38 9.60 -10.68 17.35
C ILE A 38 8.54 -9.96 16.52
N PHE A 39 7.75 -9.12 17.16
CA PHE A 39 6.67 -8.37 16.52
C PHE A 39 7.19 -6.98 16.13
N ASP A 40 7.86 -6.92 14.99
CA ASP A 40 8.30 -5.69 14.33
C ASP A 40 7.29 -5.26 13.24
N ASP A 41 7.60 -4.16 12.54
CA ASP A 41 6.76 -3.60 11.47
C ASP A 41 6.44 -4.62 10.37
N ASP A 42 7.43 -5.38 9.91
CA ASP A 42 7.26 -6.40 8.88
C ASP A 42 6.35 -7.53 9.36
N PHE A 43 6.49 -7.94 10.62
CA PHE A 43 5.64 -8.97 11.19
C PHE A 43 4.18 -8.54 11.26
N ILE A 44 3.92 -7.33 11.80
CA ILE A 44 2.55 -6.79 11.90
C ILE A 44 1.95 -6.57 10.51
N THR A 45 2.75 -6.11 9.56
CA THR A 45 2.36 -5.97 8.16
C THR A 45 1.91 -7.31 7.57
N GLY A 46 2.69 -8.38 7.75
CA GLY A 46 2.37 -9.71 7.23
C GLY A 46 1.11 -10.31 7.86
N ILE A 47 0.92 -10.13 9.17
CA ILE A 47 -0.31 -10.54 9.84
C ILE A 47 -1.51 -9.76 9.31
N ALA A 48 -1.39 -8.44 9.14
CA ALA A 48 -2.47 -7.60 8.62
C ALA A 48 -2.83 -7.94 7.17
N MET A 49 -1.84 -8.22 6.33
CA MET A 49 -2.06 -8.64 4.95
C MET A 49 -2.71 -10.03 4.88
N TYR A 50 -2.26 -10.97 5.73
CA TYR A 50 -2.86 -12.29 5.84
C TYR A 50 -4.28 -12.27 6.39
N LEU A 51 -4.65 -11.29 7.22
CA LEU A 51 -6.02 -11.12 7.68
C LEU A 51 -6.99 -10.73 6.57
N GLY A 52 -6.54 -10.05 5.52
CA GLY A 52 -7.36 -9.72 4.35
C GLY A 52 -7.33 -10.83 3.29
N ASP A 53 -6.17 -11.03 2.65
CA ASP A 53 -6.04 -11.91 1.49
C ASP A 53 -5.70 -13.38 1.85
N GLY A 54 -5.37 -13.64 3.12
CA GLY A 54 -5.07 -14.99 3.60
C GLY A 54 -6.33 -15.83 3.68
N LYS A 55 -6.26 -17.01 3.08
CA LYS A 55 -7.32 -18.01 3.21
C LYS A 55 -6.95 -18.96 4.34
N LEU A 56 -7.68 -18.81 5.43
CA LEU A 56 -7.89 -19.92 6.35
C LEU A 56 -8.86 -20.89 5.64
N SER A 57 -8.32 -21.83 4.86
CA SER A 57 -9.17 -22.83 4.20
C SER A 57 -10.10 -23.50 5.21
N ARG A 58 -11.34 -23.83 4.78
CA ARG A 58 -12.24 -24.70 5.59
C ARG A 58 -11.53 -26.00 5.96
N ASP A 59 -10.66 -26.45 5.07
CA ASP A 59 -9.66 -27.45 5.38
C ASP A 59 -8.65 -26.91 6.40
N LEU A 60 -8.66 -27.45 7.62
CA LEU A 60 -7.80 -27.04 8.73
C LEU A 60 -6.33 -27.48 8.56
N ASN A 61 -5.95 -27.92 7.36
CA ASN A 61 -4.64 -28.49 7.09
C ASN A 61 -3.70 -27.54 6.34
N HIS A 62 -4.17 -26.42 5.78
CA HIS A 62 -3.36 -25.59 4.89
C HIS A 62 -3.47 -24.10 5.23
N LEU A 63 -2.37 -23.37 5.01
CA LEU A 63 -2.39 -21.92 4.87
C LEU A 63 -2.31 -21.59 3.38
N ASP A 64 -3.17 -20.71 2.90
CA ASP A 64 -3.14 -20.24 1.51
C ASP A 64 -3.12 -18.70 1.52
N PHE A 65 -2.39 -18.14 0.57
CA PHE A 65 -2.37 -16.72 0.26
C PHE A 65 -2.36 -16.56 -1.25
N CYS A 66 -3.21 -15.66 -1.76
CA CYS A 66 -3.39 -15.45 -3.19
C CYS A 66 -3.52 -13.96 -3.49
N SER A 67 -2.85 -13.49 -4.53
CA SER A 67 -2.92 -12.10 -4.96
C SER A 67 -2.62 -11.96 -6.46
N ILE A 68 -3.10 -10.86 -7.04
CA ILE A 68 -2.72 -10.42 -8.38
C ILE A 68 -1.43 -9.58 -8.37
N ASP A 69 -1.01 -9.11 -7.20
CA ASP A 69 0.08 -8.17 -7.02
C ASP A 69 1.36 -8.93 -6.58
N LYS A 70 2.40 -8.93 -7.43
CA LYS A 70 3.63 -9.76 -7.26
C LYS A 70 4.42 -9.41 -6.00
N ASP A 71 4.49 -8.13 -5.67
CA ASP A 71 5.15 -7.58 -4.49
C ASP A 71 4.52 -8.09 -3.19
N MET A 72 3.19 -8.20 -3.14
CA MET A 72 2.50 -8.79 -1.99
C MET A 72 2.80 -10.27 -1.82
N ILE A 73 2.86 -11.04 -2.91
CA ILE A 73 3.23 -12.46 -2.87
C ILE A 73 4.66 -12.63 -2.35
N LEU A 74 5.61 -11.85 -2.90
CA LEU A 74 7.00 -11.88 -2.49
C LEU A 74 7.14 -11.52 -0.99
N PHE A 75 6.45 -10.47 -0.55
CA PHE A 75 6.43 -10.07 0.86
C PHE A 75 5.97 -11.23 1.75
N MET A 76 4.86 -11.88 1.40
CA MET A 76 4.30 -12.96 2.22
C MET A 76 5.16 -14.23 2.22
N ILE A 77 5.79 -14.57 1.10
CA ILE A 77 6.78 -15.66 1.05
C ILE A 77 7.94 -15.36 2.01
N ASN A 78 8.53 -14.17 1.91
CA ASN A 78 9.64 -13.74 2.77
C ASN A 78 9.22 -13.67 4.25
N PHE A 79 7.98 -13.28 4.54
CA PHE A 79 7.41 -13.29 5.90
C PHE A 79 7.40 -14.70 6.49
N PHE A 80 6.91 -15.70 5.75
CA PHE A 80 6.91 -17.09 6.21
C PHE A 80 8.32 -17.68 6.34
N GLU A 81 9.24 -17.36 5.43
CA GLU A 81 10.65 -17.76 5.56
C GLU A 81 11.32 -17.15 6.80
N ARG A 82 11.17 -15.83 6.98
CA ARG A 82 11.86 -15.10 8.06
C ARG A 82 11.33 -15.45 9.44
N TYR A 83 10.01 -15.37 9.64
CA TYR A 83 9.40 -15.46 10.97
C TYR A 83 9.01 -16.90 11.34
N PHE A 84 8.59 -17.70 10.37
CA PHE A 84 8.21 -19.10 10.62
C PHE A 84 9.32 -20.10 10.26
N HIS A 85 10.47 -19.63 9.76
CA HIS A 85 11.62 -20.47 9.40
C HIS A 85 11.23 -21.60 8.43
N LEU A 86 10.36 -21.28 7.47
CA LEU A 86 9.90 -22.22 6.46
C LEU A 86 10.76 -22.13 5.21
N ASP A 87 11.09 -23.27 4.62
CA ASP A 87 11.75 -23.30 3.30
C ASP A 87 10.69 -23.10 2.20
N ARG A 88 10.92 -22.12 1.32
CA ARG A 88 10.10 -21.81 0.13
C ARG A 88 9.92 -22.99 -0.80
N ASN A 89 10.85 -23.95 -0.83
CA ASN A 89 10.69 -25.20 -1.57
C ASN A 89 9.52 -26.05 -1.07
N THR A 90 9.05 -25.79 0.15
CA THR A 90 7.93 -26.52 0.74
C THR A 90 6.58 -25.90 0.44
N PHE A 91 6.54 -24.81 -0.33
CA PHE A 91 5.32 -24.14 -0.76
C PHE A 91 4.85 -24.76 -2.07
N SER A 92 3.55 -25.07 -2.14
CA SER A 92 2.90 -25.42 -3.39
C SER A 92 2.50 -24.13 -4.10
N ASN A 93 3.06 -23.89 -5.28
CA ASN A 93 2.87 -22.63 -6.01
C ASN A 93 1.97 -22.86 -7.23
N SER A 94 1.02 -21.96 -7.42
CA SER A 94 0.02 -22.03 -8.48
C SER A 94 -0.18 -20.67 -9.12
N LEU A 95 -0.04 -20.61 -10.44
CA LEU A 95 -0.32 -19.44 -11.27
C LEU A 95 -1.63 -19.67 -12.03
N TYR A 96 -2.60 -18.80 -11.81
CA TYR A 96 -3.90 -18.84 -12.44
C TYR A 96 -4.03 -17.73 -13.48
N TYR A 97 -4.58 -18.05 -14.65
CA TYR A 97 -4.77 -17.08 -15.73
C TYR A 97 -6.07 -17.34 -16.49
N ARG A 98 -6.62 -16.29 -17.11
CA ARG A 98 -7.77 -16.41 -18.02
C ARG A 98 -7.37 -16.25 -19.48
N LYS A 99 -6.44 -15.34 -19.75
CA LYS A 99 -5.85 -15.16 -21.08
C LYS A 99 -4.35 -15.27 -20.91
N GLU A 100 -3.75 -16.22 -21.62
CA GLU A 100 -2.31 -16.42 -21.58
C GLU A 100 -1.61 -15.19 -22.16
N THR A 101 -0.63 -14.67 -21.42
CA THR A 101 0.27 -13.63 -21.89
C THR A 101 1.64 -14.27 -22.17
N GLU A 102 2.34 -13.72 -23.15
CA GLU A 102 3.69 -14.17 -23.47
C GLU A 102 4.60 -13.99 -22.25
N ASN A 103 5.43 -15.00 -21.94
CA ASN A 103 6.37 -15.00 -20.81
C ASN A 103 5.78 -14.91 -19.40
N MET A 104 4.45 -15.03 -19.23
CA MET A 104 3.78 -14.97 -17.92
C MET A 104 4.49 -15.78 -16.82
N LEU A 105 4.78 -17.05 -17.09
CA LEU A 105 5.43 -17.95 -16.13
C LEU A 105 6.83 -17.47 -15.75
N ASN A 106 7.63 -17.03 -16.75
CA ASN A 106 8.98 -16.53 -16.53
C ASN A 106 8.94 -15.23 -15.72
N ASP A 107 8.04 -14.32 -16.05
CA ASP A 107 7.87 -13.05 -15.35
C ASP A 107 7.51 -13.22 -13.87
N TRP A 108 6.71 -14.25 -13.54
CA TRP A 108 6.39 -14.59 -12.14
C TRP A 108 7.54 -15.33 -11.46
N SER A 109 8.14 -16.29 -12.16
CA SER A 109 9.27 -17.08 -11.69
C SER A 109 10.47 -16.21 -11.31
N ASP A 110 10.86 -15.29 -12.19
CA ASP A 110 11.99 -14.39 -12.00
C ASP A 110 11.75 -13.41 -10.86
N TYR A 111 10.56 -12.79 -10.82
CA TYR A 111 10.21 -11.82 -9.77
C TYR A 111 10.16 -12.48 -8.39
N LEU A 112 9.59 -13.68 -8.29
CA LEU A 112 9.46 -14.41 -7.03
C LEU A 112 10.70 -15.23 -6.69
N ASN A 113 11.69 -15.33 -7.58
CA ASN A 113 12.83 -16.23 -7.44
C ASN A 113 12.38 -17.68 -7.12
N ILE A 114 11.43 -18.20 -7.90
CA ILE A 114 10.90 -19.57 -7.80
C ILE A 114 11.13 -20.23 -9.15
N TYR A 115 11.84 -21.37 -9.16
CA TYR A 115 12.12 -22.09 -10.41
C TYR A 115 10.83 -22.42 -11.18
N PRO A 116 10.74 -22.19 -12.51
CA PRO A 116 9.49 -22.33 -13.27
C PRO A 116 8.81 -23.70 -13.12
N LEU A 117 9.60 -24.79 -13.04
CA LEU A 117 9.06 -26.15 -12.88
C LEU A 117 8.38 -26.40 -11.51
N LYS A 118 8.52 -25.48 -10.55
CA LYS A 118 7.85 -25.54 -9.24
C LYS A 118 6.53 -24.75 -9.21
N ILE A 119 6.13 -24.15 -10.33
CA ILE A 119 4.90 -23.37 -10.46
C ILE A 119 3.93 -24.16 -11.32
N ASN A 120 2.80 -24.57 -10.72
CA ASN A 120 1.72 -25.19 -11.46
C ASN A 120 0.90 -24.10 -12.16
N VAL A 121 0.61 -24.27 -13.45
CA VAL A 121 -0.10 -23.26 -14.25
C VAL A 121 -1.51 -23.77 -14.56
N TYR A 122 -2.52 -22.95 -14.24
CA TYR A 122 -3.94 -23.33 -14.37
C TYR A 122 -4.74 -22.25 -15.09
N HIS A 123 -5.51 -22.67 -16.09
CA HIS A 123 -6.54 -21.82 -16.67
C HIS A 123 -7.74 -21.65 -15.69
N SER A 124 -8.26 -20.44 -15.55
CA SER A 124 -9.39 -20.12 -14.68
C SER A 124 -10.24 -18.99 -15.26
N ASP A 125 -11.49 -19.29 -15.63
CA ASP A 125 -12.47 -18.28 -16.07
C ASP A 125 -12.92 -17.33 -14.95
N ARG A 126 -12.62 -17.67 -13.70
CA ARG A 126 -13.02 -16.87 -12.51
C ARG A 126 -12.12 -15.66 -12.29
N ASN A 127 -10.87 -15.72 -12.74
CA ASN A 127 -9.89 -14.67 -12.49
C ASN A 127 -9.85 -13.73 -13.70
N ASN A 128 -10.16 -12.46 -13.50
CA ASN A 128 -10.09 -11.47 -14.59
C ASN A 128 -8.65 -11.06 -14.94
N HIS A 129 -7.71 -11.33 -14.05
CA HIS A 129 -6.28 -11.06 -14.20
C HIS A 129 -5.50 -12.30 -13.78
N GLU A 130 -4.24 -12.37 -14.17
CA GLU A 130 -3.31 -13.36 -13.64
C GLU A 130 -3.22 -13.22 -12.12
N SER A 131 -3.21 -14.34 -11.41
CA SER A 131 -3.02 -14.35 -9.96
C SER A 131 -2.14 -15.51 -9.54
N PHE A 132 -1.34 -15.29 -8.51
CA PHE A 132 -0.48 -16.29 -7.95
C PHE A 132 -0.98 -16.66 -6.57
N SER A 133 -0.96 -17.95 -6.26
CA SER A 133 -1.25 -18.49 -4.94
C SER A 133 -0.09 -19.37 -4.51
N PHE A 134 0.28 -19.24 -3.23
CA PHE A 134 1.14 -20.22 -2.60
C PHE A 134 0.40 -20.84 -1.42
N GLN A 135 0.60 -22.14 -1.24
CA GLN A 135 0.00 -22.91 -0.18
C GLN A 135 1.07 -23.60 0.66
N ILE A 136 0.92 -23.54 1.98
CA ILE A 136 1.77 -24.22 2.94
C ILE A 136 0.93 -25.30 3.64
N GLY A 137 1.17 -26.55 3.27
CA GLY A 137 0.49 -27.71 3.87
C GLY A 137 1.07 -28.06 5.24
N GLY A 138 0.21 -28.18 6.25
CA GLY A 138 0.50 -28.71 7.58
C GLY A 138 -0.45 -28.20 8.68
N LYS A 139 -1.19 -29.13 9.31
CA LYS A 139 -2.15 -28.85 10.40
C LYS A 139 -1.52 -28.15 11.61
N ILE A 140 -0.30 -28.53 12.00
CA ILE A 140 0.43 -27.88 13.11
C ILE A 140 0.60 -26.39 12.83
N LEU A 141 1.19 -26.05 11.67
CA LEU A 141 1.45 -24.67 11.28
C LEU A 141 0.16 -23.86 11.17
N ARG A 142 -0.90 -24.46 10.61
CA ARG A 142 -2.22 -23.83 10.48
C ARG A 142 -2.84 -23.46 11.83
N ILE A 143 -2.76 -24.36 12.81
CA ILE A 143 -3.27 -24.13 14.17
C ILE A 143 -2.41 -23.08 14.88
N LEU A 144 -1.08 -23.18 14.79
CA LEU A 144 -0.17 -22.21 15.42
C LEU A 144 -0.35 -20.81 14.85
N SER A 145 -0.44 -20.67 13.52
CA SER A 145 -0.66 -19.39 12.86
C SER A 145 -1.97 -18.73 13.29
N GLY A 146 -3.05 -19.52 13.42
CA GLY A 146 -4.33 -19.02 13.95
C GLY A 146 -4.20 -18.48 15.38
N LYS A 147 -3.46 -19.19 16.25
CA LYS A 147 -3.20 -18.71 17.62
C LYS A 147 -2.34 -17.46 17.64
N ILE A 148 -1.31 -17.38 16.79
CA ILE A 148 -0.44 -16.21 16.67
C ILE A 148 -1.25 -14.99 16.23
N VAL A 149 -2.07 -15.13 15.19
CA VAL A 149 -2.95 -14.05 14.71
C VAL A 149 -3.87 -13.57 15.84
N LEU A 150 -4.52 -14.49 16.57
CA LEU A 150 -5.35 -14.14 17.72
C LEU A 150 -4.57 -13.38 18.79
N GLN A 151 -3.36 -13.82 19.14
CA GLN A 151 -2.51 -13.13 20.12
C GLN A 151 -2.15 -11.72 19.65
N VAL A 152 -1.74 -11.54 18.39
CA VAL A 152 -1.45 -10.21 17.81
C VAL A 152 -2.68 -9.31 17.88
N LEU A 153 -3.87 -9.84 17.59
CA LEU A 153 -5.11 -9.08 17.67
C LEU A 153 -5.45 -8.64 19.10
N LEU A 154 -5.07 -9.41 20.11
CA LEU A 154 -5.26 -9.06 21.53
C LEU A 154 -4.23 -8.07 22.08
N LEU A 155 -3.10 -7.88 21.38
CA LEU A 155 -2.09 -6.90 21.79
C LEU A 155 -2.53 -5.46 21.50
N ASP A 156 -2.16 -4.56 22.42
CA ASP A 156 -2.31 -3.11 22.27
C ASP A 156 -1.16 -2.49 21.45
N PHE A 157 -0.85 -3.09 20.30
CA PHE A 157 0.20 -2.59 19.42
C PHE A 157 -0.16 -1.24 18.77
N LEU A 158 -1.44 -0.84 18.81
CA LEU A 158 -1.92 0.38 18.18
C LEU A 158 -1.37 1.65 18.86
N GLN A 159 -0.90 1.58 20.11
CA GLN A 159 -0.22 2.70 20.76
C GLN A 159 1.13 3.02 20.09
N ASN A 160 1.78 2.01 19.52
CA ASN A 160 3.04 2.19 18.80
C ASN A 160 2.77 2.70 17.38
N GLU A 161 3.27 3.88 17.05
CA GLU A 161 3.08 4.53 15.75
C GLU A 161 3.54 3.67 14.57
N ASN A 162 4.71 3.03 14.69
CA ASN A 162 5.27 2.23 13.61
C ASN A 162 4.46 0.96 13.37
N LEU A 163 4.12 0.23 14.43
CA LEU A 163 3.32 -0.99 14.34
C LEU A 163 1.88 -0.71 13.85
N ARG A 164 1.29 0.41 14.29
CA ARG A 164 -0.02 0.85 13.82
C ARG A 164 -0.01 1.16 12.32
N ARG A 165 1.00 1.88 11.84
CA ARG A 165 1.15 2.16 10.40
C ARG A 165 1.43 0.90 9.61
N ALA A 166 2.29 0.01 10.10
CA ALA A 166 2.51 -1.31 9.52
C ALA A 166 1.20 -2.11 9.36
N PHE A 167 0.35 -2.11 10.39
CA PHE A 167 -0.97 -2.74 10.32
C PHE A 167 -1.85 -2.12 9.24
N LEU A 168 -1.95 -0.79 9.18
CA LEU A 168 -2.72 -0.08 8.15
C LEU A 168 -2.18 -0.36 6.74
N ARG A 169 -0.86 -0.40 6.55
CA ARG A 169 -0.22 -0.74 5.27
C ARG A 169 -0.60 -2.15 4.83
N GLY A 170 -0.41 -3.14 5.69
CA GLY A 170 -0.67 -4.55 5.36
C GLY A 170 -2.14 -4.79 5.01
N ILE A 171 -3.08 -4.26 5.82
CA ILE A 171 -4.51 -4.46 5.55
C ILE A 171 -5.01 -3.64 4.36
N PHE A 172 -4.45 -2.46 4.09
CA PHE A 172 -4.78 -1.72 2.86
C PHE A 172 -4.20 -2.39 1.62
N ALA A 173 -3.04 -3.05 1.73
CA ALA A 173 -2.46 -3.80 0.63
C ALA A 173 -3.38 -4.96 0.21
N ALA A 174 -3.99 -5.67 1.16
CA ALA A 174 -5.03 -6.67 0.87
C ALA A 174 -6.35 -6.02 0.44
N GLU A 175 -7.06 -5.40 1.39
CA GLU A 175 -8.47 -5.01 1.25
C GLU A 175 -8.71 -3.59 0.73
N GLY A 176 -7.64 -2.81 0.61
CA GLY A 176 -7.73 -1.42 0.20
C GLY A 176 -8.06 -1.25 -1.28
N THR A 177 -8.81 -0.21 -1.59
CA THR A 177 -8.97 0.26 -2.97
C THR A 177 -8.87 1.77 -3.07
N ILE A 178 -8.45 2.23 -4.24
CA ILE A 178 -8.41 3.65 -4.60
C ILE A 178 -9.39 3.83 -5.75
N ALA A 179 -10.51 4.50 -5.53
CA ALA A 179 -11.52 4.75 -6.55
C ALA A 179 -11.24 6.06 -7.28
N ILE A 180 -11.22 6.00 -8.61
CA ILE A 180 -10.99 7.16 -9.47
C ILE A 180 -12.23 7.42 -10.31
N ASN A 181 -12.66 8.67 -10.38
CA ASN A 181 -13.64 9.12 -11.36
C ASN A 181 -12.91 9.30 -12.69
N LYS A 182 -13.25 8.50 -13.70
CA LYS A 182 -12.59 8.54 -15.02
C LYS A 182 -12.79 9.87 -15.75
N LYS A 183 -13.93 10.56 -15.56
CA LYS A 183 -14.25 11.82 -16.24
C LYS A 183 -13.44 12.99 -15.68
N THR A 184 -13.41 13.12 -14.36
CA THR A 184 -12.68 14.21 -13.68
C THR A 184 -11.24 13.84 -13.35
N ASN A 185 -10.87 12.56 -13.55
CA ASN A 185 -9.59 11.97 -13.21
C ASN A 185 -9.16 12.31 -11.75
N TYR A 186 -10.11 12.17 -10.83
CA TYR A 186 -9.96 12.53 -9.42
C TYR A 186 -10.11 11.29 -8.52
N ILE A 187 -9.36 11.22 -7.42
CA ILE A 187 -9.54 10.18 -6.39
C ILE A 187 -10.83 10.48 -5.63
N VAL A 188 -11.90 9.72 -5.93
CA VAL A 188 -13.22 9.90 -5.30
C VAL A 188 -13.16 9.48 -3.85
N TYR A 189 -12.53 8.34 -3.59
CA TYR A 189 -12.32 7.80 -2.25
C TYR A 189 -11.19 6.76 -2.24
N MET A 190 -10.66 6.52 -1.05
CA MET A 190 -9.96 5.28 -0.71
C MET A 190 -10.84 4.50 0.26
N GLU A 191 -10.80 3.18 0.25
CA GLU A 191 -11.72 2.39 1.07
C GLU A 191 -11.10 1.04 1.43
N PHE A 192 -11.21 0.65 2.69
CA PHE A 192 -10.97 -0.72 3.14
C PHE A 192 -12.29 -1.48 2.98
N PHE A 193 -12.32 -2.52 2.17
CA PHE A 193 -13.51 -3.36 1.97
C PHE A 193 -13.45 -4.56 2.90
N LEU A 194 -14.49 -4.80 3.69
CA LEU A 194 -14.53 -5.89 4.67
C LEU A 194 -15.88 -6.58 4.62
N HIS A 195 -15.91 -7.87 4.95
CA HIS A 195 -17.17 -8.58 5.11
C HIS A 195 -17.88 -8.18 6.43
N TYR A 196 -19.20 -8.36 6.51
CA TYR A 196 -19.95 -7.89 7.70
C TYR A 196 -19.69 -8.67 8.99
N ASP A 197 -19.17 -9.90 8.90
CA ASP A 197 -18.77 -10.70 10.06
C ASP A 197 -17.42 -10.26 10.65
N GLU A 198 -16.64 -9.46 9.92
CA GLU A 198 -15.30 -8.99 10.32
C GLU A 198 -15.34 -7.73 11.19
N ASN A 199 -16.34 -7.60 12.07
CA ASN A 199 -16.53 -6.39 12.88
C ASN A 199 -15.33 -6.07 13.77
N HIS A 200 -14.65 -7.09 14.29
CA HIS A 200 -13.42 -6.90 15.09
C HIS A 200 -12.32 -6.22 14.27
N LEU A 201 -12.08 -6.70 13.04
CA LEU A 201 -11.08 -6.13 12.14
C LEU A 201 -11.46 -4.70 11.73
N ALA A 202 -12.74 -4.48 11.39
CA ALA A 202 -13.26 -3.16 11.07
C ALA A 202 -13.06 -2.17 12.24
N ASN A 203 -13.30 -2.60 13.48
CA ASN A 203 -13.07 -1.76 14.66
C ASN A 203 -11.59 -1.43 14.85
N LYS A 204 -10.70 -2.42 14.65
CA LYS A 204 -9.25 -2.22 14.79
C LYS A 204 -8.69 -1.26 13.75
N ILE A 205 -9.15 -1.34 12.49
CA ILE A 205 -8.79 -0.38 11.43
C ILE A 205 -9.29 1.03 11.78
N GLN A 206 -10.55 1.15 12.23
CA GLN A 206 -11.12 2.43 12.63
C GLN A 206 -10.37 3.10 13.78
N GLU A 207 -9.93 2.31 14.76
CA GLU A 207 -9.11 2.80 15.87
C GLU A 207 -7.72 3.26 15.38
N ALA A 208 -7.06 2.45 14.55
CA ALA A 208 -5.78 2.81 13.94
C ALA A 208 -5.88 4.13 13.14
N LEU A 209 -6.94 4.31 12.34
CA LEU A 209 -7.17 5.55 11.59
C LEU A 209 -7.39 6.75 12.51
N ARG A 210 -8.07 6.57 13.65
CA ARG A 210 -8.29 7.64 14.64
C ARG A 210 -6.97 8.12 15.25
N TYR A 211 -6.07 7.21 15.60
CA TYR A 211 -4.73 7.58 16.10
C TYR A 211 -3.90 8.35 15.06
N GLU A 212 -4.03 8.03 13.77
CA GLU A 212 -3.41 8.82 12.68
C GLU A 212 -4.18 10.11 12.34
N GLY A 213 -5.28 10.39 13.06
CA GLY A 213 -6.17 11.53 12.79
C GLY A 213 -6.81 11.50 11.41
N ILE A 214 -6.95 10.32 10.80
CA ILE A 214 -7.57 10.12 9.48
C ILE A 214 -9.08 9.95 9.69
N LYS A 215 -9.86 10.85 9.09
CA LYS A 215 -11.33 10.81 9.18
C LYS A 215 -11.88 9.78 8.20
N TYR A 216 -12.93 9.06 8.57
CA TYR A 216 -13.55 8.07 7.71
C TYR A 216 -15.07 8.08 7.83
N ILE A 217 -15.73 7.47 6.85
CA ILE A 217 -17.18 7.24 6.81
C ILE A 217 -17.40 5.74 6.63
N LEU A 218 -18.35 5.17 7.38
CA LEU A 218 -18.76 3.78 7.19
C LEU A 218 -19.80 3.69 6.08
N GLN A 219 -19.49 2.94 5.03
CA GLN A 219 -20.37 2.69 3.90
C GLN A 219 -20.87 1.24 3.94
N LYS A 220 -22.19 1.06 3.90
CA LYS A 220 -22.80 -0.28 3.89
C LYS A 220 -23.07 -0.75 2.46
N TYR A 221 -22.74 -2.01 2.16
CA TYR A 221 -23.01 -2.68 0.88
C TYR A 221 -23.83 -3.96 1.09
N PRO A 222 -25.13 -3.85 1.42
CA PRO A 222 -25.96 -5.01 1.76
C PRO A 222 -25.99 -6.08 0.66
N LYS A 223 -26.03 -5.69 -0.62
CA LYS A 223 -26.03 -6.63 -1.76
C LYS A 223 -24.76 -7.48 -1.88
N ARG A 224 -23.65 -7.06 -1.25
CA ARG A 224 -22.37 -7.77 -1.29
C ARG A 224 -22.01 -8.42 0.05
N ASN A 225 -22.88 -8.27 1.05
CA ASN A 225 -22.60 -8.65 2.44
C ASN A 225 -21.29 -8.04 3.00
N CYS A 226 -20.97 -6.80 2.58
CA CYS A 226 -19.75 -6.10 2.95
C CYS A 226 -20.03 -4.71 3.52
N GLN A 227 -19.06 -4.19 4.26
CA GLN A 227 -18.94 -2.80 4.68
C GLN A 227 -17.62 -2.21 4.17
N GLY A 228 -17.59 -0.90 4.03
CA GLY A 228 -16.40 -0.15 3.65
C GLY A 228 -16.07 0.93 4.64
N ILE A 229 -14.79 1.03 5.01
CA ILE A 229 -14.26 2.16 5.78
C ILE A 229 -13.70 3.16 4.76
N ARG A 230 -14.52 4.15 4.41
CA ARG A 230 -14.25 5.07 3.30
C ARG A 230 -13.53 6.32 3.79
N LEU A 231 -12.42 6.62 3.14
CA LEU A 231 -11.64 7.84 3.30
C LEU A 231 -11.93 8.75 2.10
N THR A 232 -12.38 9.97 2.38
CA THR A 232 -12.62 11.01 1.37
C THR A 232 -11.77 12.24 1.66
N HIS A 233 -11.66 13.13 0.68
CA HIS A 233 -10.93 14.40 0.73
C HIS A 233 -9.40 14.26 0.76
N TRP A 234 -8.75 15.28 0.21
CA TRP A 234 -7.30 15.33 0.06
C TRP A 234 -6.54 15.37 1.39
N SER A 235 -7.13 15.93 2.44
CA SER A 235 -6.52 15.91 3.78
C SER A 235 -6.28 14.50 4.28
N ASN A 236 -7.16 13.54 3.99
CA ASN A 236 -6.96 12.14 4.30
C ASN A 236 -5.97 11.47 3.35
N TYR A 237 -6.05 11.75 2.05
CA TYR A 237 -5.15 11.14 1.06
C TYR A 237 -3.69 11.51 1.31
N TYR A 238 -3.44 12.76 1.68
CA TYR A 238 -2.11 13.23 2.09
C TYR A 238 -1.62 12.50 3.35
N LYS A 239 -2.48 12.31 4.37
CA LYS A 239 -2.11 11.50 5.55
C LYS A 239 -1.82 10.05 5.18
N CYS A 240 -2.60 9.45 4.28
CA CYS A 240 -2.38 8.09 3.79
C CYS A 240 -1.02 7.98 3.08
N TRP A 241 -0.65 8.98 2.27
CA TRP A 241 0.68 9.06 1.67
C TRP A 241 1.78 9.16 2.74
N LYS A 242 1.60 10.03 3.75
CA LYS A 242 2.59 10.25 4.83
C LYS A 242 2.89 8.99 5.63
N ILE A 243 1.91 8.12 5.84
CA ILE A 243 2.10 6.85 6.55
C ILE A 243 2.58 5.70 5.66
N GLY A 244 2.83 5.97 4.37
CA GLY A 244 3.26 4.96 3.41
C GLY A 244 2.18 3.91 3.10
N LEU A 245 0.89 4.28 3.15
CA LEU A 245 -0.23 3.34 3.06
C LEU A 245 -0.19 2.44 1.80
N PHE A 246 0.46 2.92 0.73
CA PHE A 246 0.49 2.27 -0.58
C PHE A 246 1.80 1.53 -0.86
N ASP A 247 2.78 1.58 0.04
CA ASP A 247 4.17 1.17 -0.26
C ASP A 247 4.34 -0.33 -0.48
N LEU A 248 3.37 -1.14 -0.05
CA LEU A 248 3.36 -2.60 -0.22
C LEU A 248 2.64 -3.09 -1.47
N ASN A 249 2.01 -2.18 -2.24
CA ASN A 249 1.24 -2.53 -3.42
C ASN A 249 1.51 -1.51 -4.53
N GLU A 250 2.46 -1.85 -5.40
CA GLU A 250 2.97 -0.99 -6.46
C GLU A 250 1.85 -0.54 -7.41
N ARG A 251 0.87 -1.41 -7.71
CA ARG A 251 -0.29 -1.04 -8.52
C ARG A 251 -1.13 0.07 -7.86
N LYS A 252 -1.41 -0.03 -6.56
CA LYS A 252 -2.14 1.00 -5.79
C LYS A 252 -1.31 2.27 -5.69
N ARG A 253 0.01 2.15 -5.47
CA ARG A 253 0.97 3.25 -5.43
C ARG A 253 1.03 4.02 -6.75
N GLN A 254 1.19 3.33 -7.87
CA GLN A 254 1.15 3.92 -9.21
C GLN A 254 -0.19 4.60 -9.48
N LYS A 255 -1.30 3.94 -9.15
CA LYS A 255 -2.64 4.50 -9.28
C LYS A 255 -2.80 5.82 -8.51
N PHE A 256 -2.20 5.93 -7.32
CA PHE A 256 -2.15 7.18 -6.55
C PHE A 256 -1.27 8.23 -7.25
N PHE A 257 -0.04 7.87 -7.63
CA PHE A 257 0.92 8.80 -8.23
C PHE A 257 0.51 9.33 -9.60
N GLU A 258 -0.10 8.51 -10.44
CA GLU A 258 -0.70 8.99 -11.70
C GLU A 258 -1.73 10.10 -11.48
N LYS A 259 -2.42 10.09 -10.33
CA LYS A 259 -3.36 11.16 -9.98
C LYS A 259 -2.66 12.36 -9.38
N MET A 260 -1.60 12.17 -8.61
CA MET A 260 -0.73 13.28 -8.20
C MET A 260 -0.21 14.04 -9.42
N LYS A 261 0.27 13.34 -10.47
CA LYS A 261 0.72 13.96 -11.73
C LYS A 261 -0.34 14.83 -12.40
N LYS A 262 -1.62 14.51 -12.25
CA LYS A 262 -2.74 15.23 -12.90
C LYS A 262 -3.48 16.21 -11.98
N THR A 263 -3.29 16.11 -10.67
CA THR A 263 -3.95 16.96 -9.68
C THR A 263 -3.40 18.37 -9.75
N ARG A 264 -4.27 19.38 -9.73
CA ARG A 264 -3.82 20.77 -9.70
C ARG A 264 -3.37 21.12 -8.28
N PHE A 265 -2.13 21.51 -8.15
CA PHE A 265 -1.63 22.15 -6.94
C PHE A 265 -1.38 23.62 -7.22
N SER A 266 -1.71 24.45 -6.25
CA SER A 266 -1.47 25.88 -6.34
C SER A 266 -0.89 26.38 -5.03
N CYS A 267 -0.08 27.42 -5.08
CA CYS A 267 0.50 28.02 -3.89
C CYS A 267 0.51 29.53 -3.96
N ARG A 268 0.51 30.17 -2.79
CA ARG A 268 0.81 31.59 -2.63
C ARG A 268 2.29 31.72 -2.32
N ILE A 269 2.96 32.64 -3.00
CA ILE A 269 4.37 33.00 -2.77
C ILE A 269 4.46 34.42 -2.23
N ILE A 270 5.53 34.73 -1.49
CA ILE A 270 5.71 36.09 -0.96
C ILE A 270 5.74 37.14 -2.08
N PRO A 271 5.20 38.36 -1.86
CA PRO A 271 5.14 39.41 -2.87
C PRO A 271 6.50 39.78 -3.50
N GLN A 272 7.57 39.74 -2.71
CA GLN A 272 8.93 40.09 -3.15
C GLN A 272 9.45 39.09 -4.20
N LEU A 273 9.29 37.79 -3.96
CA LEU A 273 9.67 36.76 -4.93
C LEU A 273 8.80 36.86 -6.19
N LYS A 274 7.51 37.12 -6.02
CA LYS A 274 6.55 37.28 -7.12
C LYS A 274 6.94 38.46 -8.01
N ALA A 275 7.30 39.60 -7.44
CA ALA A 275 7.82 40.75 -8.19
C ALA A 275 9.07 40.37 -8.97
N LYS A 276 10.03 39.68 -8.34
CA LYS A 276 11.26 39.21 -9.01
C LYS A 276 11.00 38.21 -10.14
N ILE A 277 10.00 37.35 -9.99
CA ILE A 277 9.58 36.40 -11.04
C ILE A 277 9.03 37.13 -12.27
N LEU A 278 8.37 38.26 -12.05
CA LEU A 278 7.67 39.03 -13.08
C LEU A 278 8.52 40.16 -13.67
N ASP A 279 9.58 40.56 -12.96
CA ASP A 279 10.60 41.52 -13.39
C ASP A 279 11.56 40.86 -14.38
N THR A 280 11.02 40.59 -15.57
CA THR A 280 11.76 39.99 -16.69
C THR A 280 11.78 40.99 -17.83
N ASN A 281 12.86 41.00 -18.62
CA ASN A 281 12.93 41.76 -19.88
C ASN A 281 11.97 41.22 -20.97
N LEU A 282 11.11 40.24 -20.64
CA LEU A 282 10.16 39.65 -21.56
C LEU A 282 8.81 40.39 -21.48
N SER A 283 8.25 40.71 -22.64
CA SER A 283 6.86 41.15 -22.72
C SER A 283 5.92 40.04 -22.22
N GLN A 284 4.72 40.45 -21.81
CA GLN A 284 3.69 39.52 -21.35
C GLN A 284 3.37 38.41 -22.36
N ARG A 285 3.35 38.72 -23.66
CA ARG A 285 3.13 37.74 -24.73
C ARG A 285 4.29 36.76 -24.86
N GLN A 286 5.53 37.23 -24.76
CA GLN A 286 6.72 36.37 -24.83
C GLN A 286 6.79 35.43 -23.63
N LEU A 287 6.49 35.92 -22.41
CA LEU A 287 6.45 35.07 -21.23
C LEU A 287 5.32 34.03 -21.32
N ALA A 288 4.12 34.45 -21.75
CA ALA A 288 3.00 33.54 -21.98
C ALA A 288 3.34 32.43 -22.98
N PHE A 289 3.99 32.80 -24.09
CA PHE A 289 4.47 31.85 -25.10
C PHE A 289 5.47 30.84 -24.51
N LYS A 290 6.48 31.29 -23.76
CA LYS A 290 7.47 30.41 -23.14
C LYS A 290 6.88 29.44 -22.11
N LEU A 291 5.81 29.84 -21.41
CA LEU A 291 5.14 28.99 -20.42
C LEU A 291 4.07 28.08 -21.03
N GLY A 292 3.68 28.32 -22.29
CA GLY A 292 2.58 27.62 -22.95
C GLY A 292 1.22 27.97 -22.34
N VAL A 293 1.02 29.24 -21.98
CA VAL A 293 -0.21 29.74 -21.34
C VAL A 293 -0.76 30.95 -22.09
N THR A 294 -2.01 31.33 -21.80
CA THR A 294 -2.58 32.57 -22.35
C THR A 294 -1.97 33.79 -21.66
N PRO A 295 -1.85 34.94 -22.36
CA PRO A 295 -1.38 36.18 -21.75
C PRO A 295 -2.18 36.58 -20.50
N SER A 296 -3.48 36.30 -20.45
CA SER A 296 -4.32 36.58 -19.27
C SER A 296 -3.80 35.91 -18.01
N ILE A 297 -3.28 34.68 -18.09
CA ILE A 297 -2.67 33.97 -16.95
C ILE A 297 -1.50 34.77 -16.38
N ILE A 298 -0.68 35.41 -17.24
CA ILE A 298 0.41 36.27 -16.79
C ILE A 298 -0.10 37.53 -16.10
N THR A 299 -1.22 38.12 -16.56
CA THR A 299 -1.87 39.23 -15.84
C THR A 299 -2.30 38.77 -14.45
N HIS A 300 -2.88 37.56 -14.34
CA HIS A 300 -3.29 37.00 -13.05
C HIS A 300 -2.10 36.75 -12.12
N LEU A 301 -0.95 36.34 -12.65
CA LEU A 301 0.29 36.23 -11.88
C LEU A 301 0.74 37.57 -11.31
N LYS A 302 0.42 38.72 -11.93
CA LYS A 302 0.75 40.05 -11.40
C LYS A 302 -0.11 40.46 -10.21
N ASN A 303 -1.28 39.85 -10.02
CA ASN A 303 -2.17 40.19 -8.91
C ASN A 303 -1.66 39.58 -7.59
N ARG A 304 -1.44 40.39 -6.54
CA ARG A 304 -0.72 40.00 -5.31
C ARG A 304 -1.35 38.81 -4.58
N ASP A 305 -2.67 38.73 -4.49
CA ASP A 305 -3.35 37.78 -3.59
C ASP A 305 -3.68 36.42 -4.21
N MET A 306 -3.33 36.21 -5.48
CA MET A 306 -3.69 35.00 -6.20
C MET A 306 -2.75 33.82 -5.97
N PHE A 307 -3.36 32.63 -5.88
CA PHE A 307 -2.69 31.34 -5.96
C PHE A 307 -2.16 31.09 -7.37
N VAL A 308 -0.94 30.57 -7.43
CA VAL A 308 -0.24 30.23 -8.65
C VAL A 308 -0.11 28.71 -8.72
N ASN A 309 -0.50 28.13 -9.85
CA ASN A 309 -0.32 26.72 -10.12
C ASN A 309 1.19 26.35 -10.13
N ILE A 310 1.55 25.22 -9.51
CA ILE A 310 2.95 24.86 -9.30
C ILE A 310 3.69 24.54 -10.60
N GLU A 311 3.00 23.98 -11.61
CA GLU A 311 3.58 23.71 -12.92
C GLU A 311 4.02 25.02 -13.62
N TYR A 312 3.29 26.11 -13.41
CA TYR A 312 3.72 27.43 -13.89
C TYR A 312 4.96 27.93 -13.17
N LEU A 313 5.04 27.75 -11.85
CA LEU A 313 6.24 28.12 -11.10
C LEU A 313 7.46 27.31 -11.54
N ILE A 314 7.28 26.02 -11.84
CA ILE A 314 8.34 25.16 -12.35
C ILE A 314 8.85 25.68 -13.70
N LYS A 315 7.95 25.92 -14.66
CA LYS A 315 8.32 26.46 -15.98
C LYS A 315 8.92 27.87 -15.91
N ILE A 316 8.40 28.71 -15.03
CA ILE A 316 8.97 30.04 -14.81
C ILE A 316 10.39 29.91 -14.29
N SER A 317 10.62 29.05 -13.29
CA SER A 317 11.93 28.85 -12.66
C SER A 317 13.04 28.56 -13.69
N THR A 318 12.72 27.77 -14.71
CA THR A 318 13.65 27.43 -15.80
C THR A 318 13.86 28.59 -16.77
N VAL A 319 12.81 29.36 -17.08
CA VAL A 319 12.89 30.51 -17.99
C VAL A 319 13.70 31.68 -17.42
N ILE A 320 13.55 31.97 -16.12
CA ILE A 320 14.15 33.15 -15.47
C ILE A 320 15.43 32.81 -14.67
N GLY A 321 15.78 31.52 -14.55
CA GLY A 321 16.97 31.08 -13.82
C GLY A 321 16.86 31.20 -12.28
N ILE A 322 15.65 31.16 -11.71
CA ILE A 322 15.47 31.07 -10.26
C ILE A 322 15.38 29.59 -9.87
N SER A 323 16.23 29.14 -8.94
CA SER A 323 16.17 27.77 -8.44
C SER A 323 14.81 27.43 -7.79
N LEU A 324 14.29 26.22 -8.02
CA LEU A 324 13.08 25.72 -7.36
C LEU A 324 13.16 25.76 -5.83
N SER A 325 14.33 25.49 -5.24
CA SER A 325 14.53 25.58 -3.78
C SER A 325 14.15 26.95 -3.23
N LYS A 326 14.59 28.02 -3.89
CA LYS A 326 14.22 29.40 -3.56
C LYS A 326 12.73 29.66 -3.70
N ILE A 327 12.07 29.11 -4.71
CA ILE A 327 10.61 29.24 -4.85
C ILE A 327 9.91 28.57 -3.67
N LYS A 328 10.29 27.33 -3.36
CA LYS A 328 9.68 26.53 -2.29
C LYS A 328 9.84 27.17 -0.91
N GLN A 329 11.00 27.76 -0.60
CA GLN A 329 11.25 28.49 0.66
C GLN A 329 10.36 29.73 0.85
N ASN A 330 9.74 30.22 -0.21
CA ASN A 330 8.95 31.44 -0.23
C ASN A 330 7.46 31.17 -0.42
N ILE A 331 7.03 29.91 -0.30
CA ILE A 331 5.61 29.52 -0.28
C ILE A 331 5.03 29.88 1.09
N THR A 332 3.95 30.65 1.10
CA THR A 332 3.21 31.02 2.31
C THR A 332 1.95 30.20 2.51
N GLU A 333 1.41 29.61 1.44
CA GLU A 333 0.24 28.75 1.51
C GLU A 333 0.25 27.77 0.33
N PHE A 334 0.00 26.50 0.57
CA PHE A 334 -0.07 25.47 -0.46
C PHE A 334 -1.44 24.80 -0.46
N ARG A 335 -2.05 24.66 -1.64
CA ARG A 335 -3.41 24.13 -1.80
C ARG A 335 -3.52 23.06 -2.86
N VAL A 336 -4.44 22.12 -2.62
CA VAL A 336 -4.89 21.14 -3.62
C VAL A 336 -6.22 21.58 -4.22
N ASN A 337 -6.27 21.67 -5.55
CA ASN A 337 -7.40 22.16 -6.34
C ASN A 337 -7.99 23.48 -5.79
N ASP A 338 -7.12 24.35 -5.25
CA ASP A 338 -7.47 25.65 -4.63
C ASP A 338 -8.37 25.59 -3.38
N VAL A 339 -8.62 24.40 -2.81
CA VAL A 339 -9.55 24.20 -1.68
C VAL A 339 -8.87 23.76 -0.39
N THR A 340 -8.00 22.74 -0.44
CA THR A 340 -7.43 22.13 0.79
C THR A 340 -6.04 22.66 1.04
N THR A 341 -5.83 23.37 2.15
CA THR A 341 -4.49 23.83 2.57
C THR A 341 -3.67 22.68 3.16
N ILE A 342 -2.40 22.58 2.75
CA ILE A 342 -1.44 21.61 3.27
C ILE A 342 -0.19 22.38 3.71
N ASP A 343 0.20 22.19 4.97
CA ASP A 343 1.39 22.78 5.58
C ASP A 343 2.40 21.68 5.93
N ASP A 344 2.91 21.01 4.90
CA ASP A 344 3.93 19.98 5.02
C ASP A 344 4.98 20.19 3.92
N LYS A 345 6.19 20.54 4.34
CA LYS A 345 7.29 20.85 3.45
C LYS A 345 7.74 19.63 2.62
N GLU A 346 7.75 18.44 3.21
CA GLU A 346 8.11 17.20 2.50
C GLU A 346 7.10 16.90 1.41
N PHE A 347 5.80 17.09 1.69
CA PHE A 347 4.77 16.93 0.67
C PHE A 347 4.84 17.99 -0.43
N ILE A 348 5.14 19.24 -0.07
CA ILE A 348 5.36 20.31 -1.05
C ILE A 348 6.55 19.95 -1.94
N ASP A 349 7.68 19.54 -1.36
CA ASP A 349 8.86 19.10 -2.09
C ASP A 349 8.53 17.94 -3.04
N PHE A 350 7.83 16.93 -2.53
CA PHE A 350 7.33 15.79 -3.30
C PHE A 350 6.40 16.21 -4.45
N ALA A 351 5.45 17.12 -4.20
CA ALA A 351 4.54 17.61 -5.23
C ALA A 351 5.28 18.33 -6.36
N PHE A 352 6.29 19.14 -6.03
CA PHE A 352 7.15 19.79 -7.02
C PHE A 352 7.95 18.77 -7.83
N GLU A 353 8.53 17.74 -7.19
CA GLU A 353 9.28 16.67 -7.86
C GLU A 353 8.39 15.90 -8.84
N VAL A 354 7.20 15.47 -8.40
CA VAL A 354 6.25 14.75 -9.26
C VAL A 354 5.88 15.58 -10.48
N LYS A 355 5.69 16.90 -10.30
CA LYS A 355 5.34 17.81 -11.38
C LYS A 355 6.49 18.22 -12.28
N SER A 356 7.73 18.22 -11.81
CA SER A 356 8.88 18.50 -12.68
C SER A 356 9.21 17.35 -13.62
N ASN A 357 8.80 16.13 -13.26
CA ASN A 357 9.00 14.91 -14.04
C ASN A 357 7.85 14.60 -15.01
N CYS A 358 6.96 15.58 -15.27
CA CYS A 358 5.83 15.52 -16.19
C CYS A 358 6.00 16.57 -17.28
#